data_AF-A0A7C4UUL9-F1
#
_entry.id   AF-A0A7C4UUL9-F1
#
_cell.length_a   1.000
_cell.length_b   1.000
_cell.length_c   1.000
_cell.angle_alpha   90.00
_cell.angle_beta   90.00
_cell.angle_gamma   90.00
#
_symmetry.space_group_name_H-M   'P 1'
#
loop_
_entity.id
_entity.type
_entity.pdbx_description
1 polymer ?
#
loop_
_entity_poly.entity_id
_entity_poly.type
_entity_poly.pdbx_seq_one_letter_code
_entity_poly.pdbx_strand_id
1 'polypeptide(L)'
;YVPPGIGNYQPPKILQYNPTLAKQLLREAGFDNENELPPIEILFNTSEAHKTIAEAIQQMWKDNLGINVRLVNQEWKVYLTSMNQLDYQIARSAWIADFLDSVNFLECFLSYSGNNRTGWANPEFDSRVESAYREANPQKRLKLLEEAEKILLDELPIIPIYFYTQKMLISERVVNFQPNVLGYIRWQELNLAN
;
A
#
# COMPACT_ATOMS: atom_id res chain seq x y z
N TYR A 1 -2.91 -3.61 4.10
CA TYR A 1 -1.58 -4.14 4.49
C TYR A 1 -1.03 -3.31 5.63
N VAL A 2 -0.98 -3.88 6.83
CA VAL A 2 -0.59 -3.20 8.07
C VAL A 2 0.90 -3.44 8.35
N PRO A 3 1.71 -2.39 8.61
CA PRO A 3 3.09 -2.57 9.05
C PRO A 3 3.21 -3.35 10.36
N PRO A 4 4.18 -4.28 10.47
CA PRO A 4 4.46 -4.96 11.73
C PRO A 4 4.90 -3.95 12.79
N GLY A 5 4.51 -4.18 14.04
CA GLY A 5 4.87 -3.31 15.16
C GLY A 5 3.97 -2.08 15.35
N ILE A 6 2.89 -1.94 14.58
CA ILE A 6 1.82 -0.99 14.87
C ILE A 6 0.94 -1.58 15.99
N GLY A 7 1.17 -1.12 17.22
CA GLY A 7 0.52 -1.67 18.41
C GLY A 7 0.88 -3.14 18.66
N ASN A 8 -0.07 -3.92 19.19
CA ASN A 8 0.07 -5.36 19.41
C ASN A 8 -0.40 -6.21 18.21
N TYR A 9 -0.50 -5.61 17.03
CA TYR A 9 -1.01 -6.27 15.84
C TYR A 9 0.07 -7.11 15.12
N GLN A 10 -0.33 -8.27 14.59
CA GLN A 10 0.54 -9.15 13.82
C GLN A 10 -0.08 -9.36 12.43
N PRO A 11 0.50 -8.80 11.36
CA PRO A 11 -0.06 -8.94 10.02
C PRO A 11 0.06 -10.39 9.53
N PRO A 12 -0.93 -10.92 8.80
CA PRO A 12 -0.88 -12.26 8.26
C PRO A 12 0.16 -12.35 7.13
N LYS A 13 0.93 -13.44 7.11
CA LYS A 13 2.01 -13.67 6.15
C LYS A 13 1.56 -14.60 5.01
N ILE A 14 0.70 -14.09 4.14
CA ILE A 14 0.03 -14.88 3.09
C ILE A 14 0.77 -14.79 1.75
N LEU A 15 1.34 -13.62 1.45
CA LEU A 15 1.95 -13.37 0.14
C LEU A 15 3.33 -14.03 0.03
N GLN A 16 3.54 -14.74 -1.08
CA GLN A 16 4.79 -15.42 -1.40
C GLN A 16 5.19 -15.17 -2.85
N TYR A 17 6.50 -15.09 -3.11
CA TYR A 17 7.03 -14.99 -4.46
C TYR A 17 6.93 -16.35 -5.16
N ASN A 18 6.04 -16.46 -6.16
CA ASN A 18 5.86 -17.68 -6.94
C ASN A 18 5.53 -17.36 -8.42
N PRO A 19 6.55 -17.12 -9.26
CA PRO A 19 6.34 -16.79 -10.67
C PRO A 19 5.74 -17.94 -11.48
N THR A 20 5.96 -19.20 -11.05
CA THR A 20 5.36 -20.38 -11.69
C THR A 20 3.84 -20.37 -11.53
N LEU A 21 3.36 -20.18 -10.29
CA LEU A 21 1.93 -20.07 -10.01
C LEU A 21 1.33 -18.84 -10.70
N ALA A 22 2.02 -17.69 -10.70
CA ALA A 22 1.54 -16.49 -11.39
C ALA A 22 1.32 -16.73 -12.90
N LYS A 23 2.26 -17.41 -13.59
CA LYS A 23 2.07 -17.81 -15.00
C LYS A 23 0.88 -18.75 -15.20
N GLN A 24 0.67 -19.68 -14.28
CA GLN A 24 -0.46 -20.60 -14.33
C GLN A 24 -1.78 -19.82 -14.21
N LEU A 25 -1.89 -18.91 -13.24
CA LEU A 25 -3.09 -18.10 -13.03
C LEU A 25 -3.39 -17.20 -14.23
N LEU A 26 -2.36 -16.64 -14.89
CA LEU A 26 -2.56 -15.87 -16.14
C LEU A 26 -3.17 -16.73 -17.25
N ARG A 27 -2.68 -17.97 -17.41
CA ARG A 27 -3.24 -18.92 -18.39
C ARG A 27 -4.67 -19.33 -18.07
N GLU A 28 -4.96 -19.59 -16.79
CA GLU A 28 -6.32 -19.90 -16.32
C GLU A 28 -7.28 -18.72 -16.55
N ALA A 29 -6.77 -17.48 -16.49
CA ALA A 29 -7.50 -16.27 -16.84
C ALA A 29 -7.63 -16.04 -18.36
N GLY A 30 -7.08 -16.93 -19.21
CA GLY A 30 -7.15 -16.85 -20.67
C GLY A 30 -6.02 -16.07 -21.34
N PHE A 31 -4.98 -15.70 -20.59
CA PHE A 31 -3.79 -15.02 -21.13
C PHE A 31 -2.61 -15.99 -21.24
N ASP A 32 -2.22 -16.30 -22.46
CA ASP A 32 -1.14 -17.24 -22.77
C ASP A 32 -0.25 -16.70 -23.90
N ASN A 33 0.54 -17.57 -24.53
CA ASN A 33 1.44 -17.15 -25.61
C ASN A 33 0.70 -16.77 -26.90
N GLU A 34 -0.56 -17.15 -27.04
CA GLU A 34 -1.41 -16.86 -28.21
C GLU A 34 -2.36 -15.69 -27.93
N ASN A 35 -2.71 -15.48 -26.66
CA ASN A 35 -3.56 -14.40 -26.20
C ASN A 35 -2.78 -13.48 -25.24
N GLU A 36 -2.18 -12.43 -25.81
CA GLU A 36 -1.45 -11.44 -25.03
C GLU A 36 -2.39 -10.62 -24.14
N LEU A 37 -1.88 -10.19 -22.98
CA LEU A 37 -2.54 -9.18 -22.16
C LEU A 37 -2.71 -7.88 -22.96
N PRO A 38 -3.82 -7.14 -22.76
CA PRO A 38 -3.92 -5.79 -23.30
C PRO A 38 -2.78 -4.92 -22.75
N PRO A 39 -2.43 -3.81 -23.41
CA PRO A 39 -1.44 -2.88 -22.89
C PRO A 39 -1.75 -2.48 -21.45
N ILE A 40 -0.81 -2.78 -20.54
CA ILE A 40 -0.92 -2.46 -19.12
C ILE A 40 -0.16 -1.18 -18.82
N GLU A 41 -0.74 -0.30 -18.02
CA GLU A 41 -0.16 0.97 -17.62
C GLU A 41 0.07 1.01 -16.11
N ILE A 42 1.28 1.41 -15.72
CA ILE A 42 1.63 1.72 -14.33
C ILE A 42 1.76 3.23 -14.21
N LEU A 43 0.77 3.85 -13.57
CA LEU A 43 0.75 5.26 -13.22
C LEU A 43 1.59 5.50 -11.94
N PHE A 44 2.38 6.56 -11.93
CA PHE A 44 3.07 7.03 -10.73
C PHE A 44 3.20 8.55 -10.72
N ASN A 45 3.28 9.14 -9.52
CA ASN A 45 3.57 10.55 -9.37
C ASN A 45 5.06 10.86 -9.61
N THR A 46 5.35 12.02 -10.19
CA THR A 46 6.69 12.45 -10.58
C THR A 46 7.65 12.43 -9.39
N SER A 47 8.61 11.51 -9.44
CA SER A 47 9.63 11.25 -8.41
C SER A 47 10.64 10.24 -8.96
N GLU A 48 11.93 10.54 -8.90
CA GLU A 48 12.99 9.63 -9.37
C GLU A 48 12.97 8.28 -8.66
N ALA A 49 12.68 8.29 -7.36
CA ALA A 49 12.57 7.06 -6.58
C ALA A 49 11.39 6.19 -7.04
N HIS A 50 10.25 6.80 -7.38
CA HIS A 50 9.07 6.04 -7.84
C HIS A 50 9.26 5.53 -9.27
N LYS A 51 9.90 6.33 -10.13
CA LYS A 51 10.29 5.91 -11.47
C LYS A 51 11.19 4.67 -11.43
N THR A 52 12.23 4.71 -10.58
CA THR A 52 13.17 3.58 -10.42
C THR A 52 12.46 2.29 -10.00
N ILE A 53 11.51 2.39 -9.06
CA ILE A 53 10.70 1.25 -8.62
C ILE A 53 9.79 0.75 -9.75
N ALA A 54 9.14 1.65 -10.49
CA ALA A 54 8.26 1.30 -11.59
C ALA A 54 9.01 0.61 -12.74
N GLU A 55 10.20 1.07 -13.08
CA GLU A 55 11.11 0.42 -14.05
C GLU A 55 11.54 -0.98 -13.58
N ALA A 56 11.85 -1.14 -12.29
CA ALA A 56 12.16 -2.45 -11.73
C ALA A 56 10.97 -3.42 -11.84
N ILE A 57 9.76 -2.98 -11.51
CA ILE A 57 8.54 -3.79 -11.66
C ILE A 57 8.29 -4.14 -13.12
N GLN A 58 8.43 -3.17 -14.03
CA GLN A 58 8.32 -3.38 -15.48
C GLN A 58 9.26 -4.49 -15.95
N GLN A 59 10.54 -4.41 -15.58
CA GLN A 59 11.53 -5.41 -15.96
C GLN A 59 11.20 -6.77 -15.33
N MET A 60 10.85 -6.82 -14.05
CA MET A 60 10.50 -8.06 -13.36
C MET A 60 9.28 -8.74 -14.00
N TRP A 61 8.24 -7.99 -14.37
CA TRP A 61 7.06 -8.56 -15.04
C TRP A 61 7.37 -8.99 -16.47
N LYS A 62 8.24 -8.27 -17.18
CA LYS A 62 8.71 -8.68 -18.50
C LYS A 62 9.47 -10.01 -18.43
N ASP A 63 10.44 -10.12 -17.53
CA ASP A 63 11.31 -11.30 -17.42
C ASP A 63 10.56 -12.51 -16.87
N ASN A 64 9.76 -12.29 -15.83
CA ASN A 64 9.12 -13.40 -15.12
C ASN A 64 7.77 -13.77 -15.72
N LEU A 65 7.04 -12.87 -16.37
CA LEU A 65 5.67 -13.12 -16.84
C LEU A 65 5.48 -12.85 -18.34
N GLY A 66 6.47 -12.26 -19.02
CA GLY A 66 6.36 -11.87 -20.43
C GLY A 66 5.54 -10.59 -20.65
N ILE A 67 5.07 -9.94 -19.58
CA ILE A 67 4.14 -8.81 -19.63
C ILE A 67 4.88 -7.54 -20.05
N ASN A 68 4.33 -6.83 -21.04
CA ASN A 68 4.78 -5.49 -21.40
C ASN A 68 3.94 -4.45 -20.66
N VAL A 69 4.59 -3.58 -19.88
CA VAL A 69 3.93 -2.46 -19.23
C VAL A 69 4.42 -1.12 -19.77
N ARG A 70 3.55 -0.13 -19.84
CA ARG A 70 3.85 1.26 -20.13
C ARG A 70 3.89 2.03 -18.81
N LEU A 71 4.94 2.81 -18.59
CA LEU A 71 5.06 3.67 -17.41
C LEU A 71 4.50 5.06 -17.73
N VAL A 72 3.60 5.57 -16.87
CA VAL A 72 2.96 6.87 -17.03
C VAL A 72 3.26 7.72 -15.81
N ASN A 73 3.83 8.92 -16.02
CA ASN A 73 4.11 9.85 -14.93
C ASN A 73 3.13 11.02 -14.95
N GLN A 74 2.74 11.49 -13.77
CA GLN A 74 1.92 12.69 -13.60
C GLN A 74 2.48 13.60 -12.51
N GLU A 75 2.20 14.90 -12.59
CA GLU A 75 2.42 15.83 -11.47
C GLU A 75 1.49 15.42 -10.30
N TRP A 76 1.89 15.70 -9.06
CA TRP A 76 1.22 15.20 -7.87
C TRP A 76 -0.29 15.50 -7.83
N LYS A 77 -0.73 16.72 -8.17
CA LYS A 77 -2.15 17.07 -8.13
C LYS A 77 -2.96 16.30 -9.18
N VAL A 78 -2.42 16.17 -10.39
CA VAL A 78 -3.04 15.41 -11.48
C VAL A 78 -3.14 13.93 -11.10
N TYR A 79 -2.05 13.38 -10.55
CA TYR A 79 -2.00 12.01 -10.03
C TYR A 79 -3.09 11.76 -8.98
N LEU A 80 -3.24 12.66 -8.00
CA LEU A 80 -4.29 12.54 -6.99
C LEU A 80 -5.69 12.58 -7.60
N THR A 81 -5.91 13.42 -8.62
CA THR A 81 -7.18 13.46 -9.36
C THR A 81 -7.46 12.13 -10.06
N SER A 82 -6.50 11.59 -10.81
CA SER A 82 -6.64 10.28 -11.47
C SER A 82 -6.91 9.16 -10.46
N MET A 83 -6.20 9.15 -9.33
CA MET A 83 -6.45 8.17 -8.25
C MET A 83 -7.86 8.27 -7.67
N ASN A 84 -8.36 9.48 -7.42
CA ASN A 84 -9.69 9.69 -6.86
C ASN A 84 -10.82 9.38 -7.86
N GLN A 85 -10.55 9.55 -9.15
CA GLN A 85 -11.49 9.24 -10.24
C GLN A 85 -11.41 7.78 -10.69
N LEU A 86 -10.47 7.00 -10.13
CA LEU A 86 -10.14 5.64 -10.58
C LEU A 86 -9.78 5.60 -12.07
N ASP A 87 -9.18 6.69 -12.59
CA ASP A 87 -8.72 6.82 -13.97
C ASP A 87 -7.28 6.32 -14.09
N TYR A 88 -7.10 5.02 -13.88
CA TYR A 88 -5.84 4.30 -14.02
C TYR A 88 -6.11 2.79 -14.12
N GLN A 89 -5.13 2.03 -14.62
CA GLN A 89 -5.17 0.56 -14.57
C GLN A 89 -4.44 0.05 -13.33
N ILE A 90 -3.17 0.42 -13.18
CA ILE A 90 -2.35 0.13 -12.02
C ILE A 90 -1.68 1.43 -11.62
N ALA A 91 -1.65 1.73 -10.32
CA ALA A 91 -1.00 2.93 -9.82
C ALA A 91 -0.08 2.62 -8.64
N ARG A 92 1.12 3.19 -8.64
CA ARG A 92 1.98 3.21 -7.47
C ARG A 92 1.27 4.03 -6.40
N SER A 93 0.98 3.44 -5.24
CA SER A 93 0.38 4.13 -4.10
C SER A 93 1.20 3.91 -2.82
N ALA A 94 0.92 4.72 -1.81
CA ALA A 94 1.48 4.60 -0.47
C ALA A 94 0.50 5.16 0.55
N TRP A 95 0.49 4.57 1.74
CA TRP A 95 -0.25 5.08 2.90
C TRP A 95 0.71 5.21 4.08
N ILE A 96 0.61 6.33 4.79
CA ILE A 96 1.33 6.59 6.04
C ILE A 96 0.25 6.77 7.11
N ALA A 97 0.44 6.14 8.26
CA ALA A 97 -0.56 6.20 9.32
C ALA A 97 -0.79 7.63 9.82
N ASP A 98 -2.05 8.00 10.01
CA ASP A 98 -2.45 9.26 10.65
C ASP A 98 -2.32 9.16 12.17
N PHE A 99 -2.57 7.96 12.73
CA PHE A 99 -2.45 7.63 14.14
C PHE A 99 -2.01 6.18 14.36
N LEU A 100 -1.50 5.86 15.55
CA LEU A 100 -0.87 4.57 15.85
C LEU A 100 -1.85 3.44 16.17
N ASP A 101 -2.69 3.09 15.19
CA ASP A 101 -3.58 1.93 15.26
C ASP A 101 -3.63 1.20 13.91
N SER A 102 -3.71 -0.13 13.94
CA SER A 102 -3.76 -0.95 12.72
C SER A 102 -4.99 -0.69 11.87
N VAL A 103 -6.09 -0.22 12.48
CA VAL A 103 -7.32 0.10 11.74
C VAL A 103 -7.11 1.21 10.71
N ASN A 104 -6.19 2.15 10.95
CA ASN A 104 -5.97 3.28 10.04
C ASN A 104 -5.48 2.85 8.65
N PHE A 105 -4.84 1.68 8.53
CA PHE A 105 -4.46 1.10 7.24
C PHE A 105 -5.61 0.34 6.58
N LEU A 106 -6.48 -0.29 7.36
CA LEU A 106 -7.57 -1.13 6.84
C LEU A 106 -8.81 -0.31 6.47
N GLU A 107 -9.10 0.76 7.22
CA GLU A 107 -10.24 1.64 6.95
C GLU A 107 -10.15 2.41 5.63
N CYS A 108 -8.94 2.49 5.05
CA CYS A 108 -8.74 2.98 3.70
C CYS A 108 -9.47 2.14 2.64
N PHE A 109 -9.72 0.86 2.92
CA PHE A 109 -10.32 -0.08 1.97
C PHE A 109 -11.80 -0.34 2.24
N LEU A 110 -12.41 0.35 3.21
CA LEU A 110 -13.86 0.32 3.36
C LEU A 110 -14.52 0.77 2.06
N SER A 111 -15.58 0.11 1.62
CA SER A 111 -16.24 0.39 0.35
C SER A 111 -16.73 1.83 0.19
N TYR A 112 -17.04 2.48 1.32
CA TYR A 112 -17.52 3.87 1.41
C TYR A 112 -16.44 4.88 1.82
N SER A 113 -15.20 4.44 2.01
CA SER A 113 -14.11 5.33 2.43
C SER A 113 -13.71 6.27 1.30
N GLY A 114 -13.63 7.57 1.59
CA GLY A 114 -13.07 8.55 0.65
C GLY A 114 -11.58 8.36 0.36
N ASN A 115 -10.89 7.53 1.16
CA ASN A 115 -9.50 7.15 0.94
C ASN A 115 -9.37 5.84 0.13
N ASN A 116 -10.49 5.20 -0.22
CA ASN A 116 -10.48 4.01 -1.06
C ASN A 116 -10.18 4.37 -2.51
N ARG A 117 -8.89 4.32 -2.84
CA ARG A 117 -8.36 4.52 -4.19
C ARG A 117 -8.06 3.20 -4.87
N THR A 118 -8.89 2.19 -4.69
CA THR A 118 -8.86 0.95 -5.47
C THR A 118 -10.20 0.65 -6.13
N GLY A 119 -11.29 1.26 -5.64
CA GLY A 119 -12.66 0.93 -6.07
C GLY A 119 -13.12 -0.44 -5.59
N TRP A 120 -12.29 -1.15 -4.81
CA TRP A 120 -12.60 -2.46 -4.27
C TRP A 120 -13.65 -2.34 -3.16
N ALA A 121 -14.58 -3.28 -3.14
CA ALA A 121 -15.62 -3.36 -2.12
C ALA A 121 -15.84 -4.82 -1.76
N ASN A 122 -15.82 -5.11 -0.46
CA ASN A 122 -16.13 -6.43 0.07
C ASN A 122 -16.97 -6.28 1.35
N PRO A 123 -18.25 -6.72 1.36
CA PRO A 123 -19.12 -6.56 2.53
C PRO A 123 -18.64 -7.30 3.78
N GLU A 124 -17.91 -8.41 3.64
CA GLU A 124 -17.35 -9.11 4.78
C GLU A 124 -16.19 -8.32 5.39
N PHE A 125 -15.30 -7.78 4.55
CA PHE A 125 -14.24 -6.87 4.99
C PHE A 125 -14.82 -5.68 5.77
N ASP A 126 -15.80 -4.99 5.18
CA ASP A 126 -16.47 -3.85 5.81
C ASP A 126 -17.04 -4.23 7.19
N SER A 127 -17.76 -5.36 7.26
CA SER A 127 -18.35 -5.88 8.49
C SER A 127 -17.32 -6.18 9.59
N ARG A 128 -16.15 -6.75 9.23
CA ARG A 128 -15.07 -7.03 10.18
C ARG A 128 -14.46 -5.75 10.74
N VAL A 129 -14.18 -4.77 9.89
CA VAL A 129 -13.63 -3.47 10.31
C VAL A 129 -14.65 -2.72 11.18
N GLU A 130 -15.92 -2.70 10.81
CA GLU A 130 -16.98 -2.06 11.60
C GLU A 130 -17.19 -2.72 12.97
N SER A 131 -17.11 -4.05 13.02
CA SER A 131 -17.18 -4.80 14.27
C SER A 131 -16.00 -4.45 15.17
N ALA A 132 -14.80 -4.27 14.60
CA ALA A 132 -13.61 -3.88 15.34
C ALA A 132 -13.73 -2.47 15.96
N TYR A 133 -14.50 -1.55 15.37
CA TYR A 133 -14.79 -0.25 15.98
C TYR A 133 -15.67 -0.35 17.24
N ARG A 134 -16.52 -1.38 17.33
CA ARG A 134 -17.50 -1.55 18.42
C ARG A 134 -17.06 -2.56 19.49
N GLU A 135 -15.96 -3.28 19.26
CA GLU A 135 -15.44 -4.31 20.17
C GLU A 135 -14.58 -3.70 21.28
N ALA A 136 -15.00 -3.88 22.52
CA ALA A 136 -14.33 -3.35 23.70
C ALA A 136 -13.15 -4.22 24.17
N ASN A 137 -13.16 -5.52 23.85
CA ASN A 137 -12.06 -6.40 24.20
C ASN A 137 -10.90 -6.23 23.19
N PRO A 138 -9.70 -5.79 23.63
CA PRO A 138 -8.60 -5.52 22.71
C PRO A 138 -8.17 -6.71 21.87
N GLN A 139 -8.15 -7.92 22.43
CA GLN A 139 -7.72 -9.13 21.74
C GLN A 139 -8.71 -9.55 20.66
N LYS A 140 -10.01 -9.48 20.96
CA LYS A 140 -11.07 -9.73 19.96
C LYS A 140 -11.06 -8.68 18.85
N ARG A 141 -10.85 -7.41 19.20
CA ARG A 141 -10.69 -6.32 18.23
C ARG A 141 -9.55 -6.60 17.26
N LEU A 142 -8.37 -6.96 17.77
CA LEU A 142 -7.22 -7.27 16.91
C LEU A 142 -7.48 -8.48 15.99
N LYS A 143 -8.20 -9.50 16.49
CA LYS A 143 -8.57 -10.65 15.67
C LYS A 143 -9.51 -10.28 14.52
N LEU A 144 -10.49 -9.39 14.75
CA LEU A 144 -11.36 -8.88 13.68
C LEU A 144 -10.56 -8.13 12.62
N LEU A 145 -9.58 -7.33 13.02
CA LEU A 145 -8.68 -6.64 12.09
C LEU A 145 -7.75 -7.61 11.34
N GLU A 146 -7.32 -8.70 11.98
CA GLU A 146 -6.55 -9.77 11.32
C GLU A 146 -7.41 -10.48 10.25
N GLU A 147 -8.66 -10.81 10.58
CA GLU A 147 -9.61 -11.41 9.65
C GLU A 147 -9.91 -10.49 8.46
N ALA A 148 -10.09 -9.18 8.70
CA ALA A 148 -10.23 -8.20 7.64
C ALA A 148 -8.99 -8.15 6.73
N GLU A 149 -7.77 -8.10 7.30
CA GLU A 149 -6.56 -8.08 6.49
C GLU A 149 -6.37 -9.36 5.68
N LYS A 150 -6.77 -10.54 6.19
CA LYS A 150 -6.76 -11.78 5.41
C LYS A 150 -7.60 -11.66 4.15
N ILE A 151 -8.83 -11.17 4.25
CA ILE A 151 -9.72 -10.95 3.09
C ILE A 151 -9.04 -10.02 2.07
N LEU A 152 -8.46 -8.91 2.53
CA LEU A 152 -7.74 -7.97 1.67
C LEU A 152 -6.54 -8.62 0.96
N LEU A 153 -5.78 -9.46 1.65
CA LEU A 153 -4.59 -10.12 1.09
C LEU A 153 -4.91 -11.38 0.27
N ASP A 154 -6.09 -11.95 0.45
CA ASP A 154 -6.58 -13.06 -0.37
C ASP A 154 -7.17 -12.54 -1.70
N GLU A 155 -7.90 -11.43 -1.68
CA GLU A 155 -8.48 -10.83 -2.90
C GLU A 155 -7.53 -9.88 -3.65
N LEU A 156 -6.43 -9.45 -3.02
CA LEU A 156 -5.34 -8.69 -3.65
C LEU A 156 -5.77 -7.44 -4.46
N PRO A 157 -6.65 -6.54 -3.96
CA PRO A 157 -6.90 -5.26 -4.64
C PRO A 157 -5.69 -4.31 -4.60
N ILE A 158 -4.64 -4.69 -3.87
CA ILE A 158 -3.33 -4.03 -3.82
C ILE A 158 -2.21 -5.08 -3.94
N ILE A 159 -1.03 -4.65 -4.39
CA ILE A 159 0.19 -5.47 -4.40
C ILE A 159 1.19 -4.83 -3.42
N PRO A 160 1.32 -5.36 -2.19
CA PRO A 160 2.31 -4.87 -1.22
C PRO A 160 3.74 -5.05 -1.71
N ILE A 161 4.59 -4.03 -1.54
CA ILE A 161 6.00 -4.05 -1.98
C ILE A 161 6.96 -3.97 -0.80
N TYR A 162 6.85 -2.94 0.04
CA TYR A 162 7.71 -2.76 1.21
C TYR A 162 7.08 -1.82 2.24
N PHE A 163 7.64 -1.81 3.45
CA PHE A 163 7.35 -0.82 4.48
C PHE A 163 8.38 0.30 4.48
N TYR A 164 7.91 1.55 4.52
CA TYR A 164 8.80 2.71 4.52
C TYR A 164 9.71 2.72 5.75
N THR A 165 10.93 3.21 5.56
CA THR A 165 11.83 3.60 6.64
C THR A 165 12.07 5.10 6.55
N GLN A 166 12.09 5.78 7.69
CA GLN A 166 12.41 7.20 7.72
C GLN A 166 13.92 7.36 7.91
N LYS A 167 14.59 7.92 6.90
CA LYS A 167 16.01 8.24 6.93
C LYS A 167 16.15 9.76 6.98
N MET A 168 16.87 10.28 7.97
CA MET A 168 17.09 11.71 8.15
C MET A 168 18.56 11.99 8.39
N LEU A 169 19.07 13.06 7.77
CA LEU A 169 20.35 13.67 8.14
C LEU A 169 20.03 14.88 9.00
N ILE A 170 20.56 14.90 10.23
CA ILE A 170 20.30 15.95 11.21
C ILE A 170 21.65 16.56 11.57
N SER A 171 21.76 17.88 11.41
CA SER A 171 22.95 18.61 11.84
C SER A 171 23.13 18.45 13.36
N GLU A 172 24.37 18.29 13.82
CA GLU A 172 24.71 18.23 15.25
C GLU A 172 24.25 19.48 16.01
N ARG A 173 24.01 20.59 15.29
CA ARG A 173 23.46 21.82 15.88
C ARG A 173 22.00 21.71 16.25
N VAL A 174 21.23 20.78 15.69
CA VAL A 174 19.82 20.61 16.04
C VAL A 174 19.72 19.85 17.35
N VAL A 175 19.25 20.51 18.40
CA VAL A 175 19.03 19.91 19.70
C VAL A 175 17.52 19.72 19.96
N ASN A 176 17.21 18.80 20.88
CA ASN A 176 15.84 18.39 21.24
C ASN A 176 15.01 17.72 20.13
N PHE A 177 15.66 17.20 19.08
CA PHE A 177 14.95 16.37 18.12
C PHE A 177 14.50 15.06 18.77
N GLN A 178 13.19 14.83 18.80
CA GLN A 178 12.56 13.62 19.32
C GLN A 178 11.90 12.86 18.16
N PRO A 179 12.54 11.79 17.64
CA PRO A 179 11.95 10.99 16.58
C PRO A 179 10.67 10.31 17.08
N ASN A 180 9.73 10.08 16.18
CA ASN A 180 8.55 9.26 16.44
C ASN A 180 8.20 8.42 15.20
N VAL A 181 7.47 7.35 15.44
CA VAL A 181 7.11 6.35 14.42
C VAL A 181 6.18 6.87 13.32
N LEU A 182 5.48 7.98 13.54
CA LEU A 182 4.68 8.67 12.51
C LEU A 182 5.52 9.65 11.67
N GLY A 183 6.77 9.91 12.08
CA GLY A 183 7.69 10.79 11.40
C GLY A 183 7.40 12.28 11.51
N TYR A 184 6.50 12.69 12.41
CA TYR A 184 6.18 14.09 12.63
C TYR A 184 7.34 14.85 13.27
N ILE A 185 7.69 16.00 12.71
CA ILE A 185 8.70 16.89 13.30
C ILE A 185 7.98 17.93 14.16
N ARG A 186 8.25 17.92 15.47
CA ARG A 186 7.72 18.93 16.41
C ARG A 186 8.60 20.17 16.39
N TRP A 187 8.45 20.97 15.33
CA TRP A 187 9.30 22.14 15.06
C TRP A 187 9.44 23.10 16.24
N GLN A 188 8.37 23.30 17.00
CA GLN A 188 8.34 24.17 18.19
C GLN A 188 9.23 23.69 19.35
N GLU A 189 9.63 22.43 19.36
CA GLU A 189 10.49 21.84 20.41
C GLU A 189 11.98 21.89 20.02
N LEU A 190 12.29 22.17 18.76
CA LEU A 190 13.65 22.18 18.23
C LEU A 190 14.35 23.50 18.55
N ASN A 191 15.64 23.41 18.88
CA ASN A 191 16.52 24.57 19.00
C ASN A 191 17.83 24.33 18.24
N LEU A 192 18.55 25.42 17.97
CA LEU A 192 19.90 25.35 17.44
C LEU A 192 20.91 25.59 18.56
N ALA A 193 21.86 24.68 18.73
CA ALA A 193 23.08 24.94 19.48
C ALA A 193 23.91 26.00 18.74
N ASN A 194 24.46 26.93 19.52
CA ASN A 194 25.35 27.98 19.05
C ASN A 194 26.65 27.39 18.50
#